data_AF-A0A957ZEV0-F1
#
_entry.id   AF-A0A957ZEV0-F1
#
_cell.length_a   1.000
_cell.length_b   1.000
_cell.length_c   1.000
_cell.angle_alpha   90.00
_cell.angle_beta   90.00
_cell.angle_gamma   90.00
#
_symmetry.space_group_name_H-M   'P 1'
#
loop_
_entity.id
_entity.type
_entity.pdbx_description
1 polymer ?
#
loop_
_entity_poly.entity_id
_entity_poly.type
_entity_poly.pdbx_seq_one_letter_code
_entity_poly.pdbx_strand_id
1 'polypeptide(L)'
;MVDILSTVLGIEAQTLGVHHNFFDLGGHSMQAIQIVWQLRDRLGVELPLRSIFEQTTVEQLANLVIDAQLARIDAEMLDALLTQVEQITATETQAAVGMVTK
;
A
#
# COMPACT_ATOMS: atom_id res chain seq x y z
N MET A 1 -4.43 2.31 -11.32
CA MET A 1 -5.43 1.25 -11.08
C MET A 1 -6.12 0.79 -12.35
N VAL A 2 -6.78 1.69 -13.10
CA VAL A 2 -7.39 1.36 -14.41
C VAL A 2 -6.44 0.57 -15.30
N ASP A 3 -5.19 1.03 -15.46
CA ASP A 3 -4.18 0.36 -16.30
C ASP A 3 -3.88 -1.08 -15.91
N ILE A 4 -3.92 -1.41 -14.61
CA ILE A 4 -3.64 -2.77 -14.13
C ILE A 4 -4.80 -3.67 -14.54
N LEU A 5 -6.04 -3.24 -14.26
CA LEU A 5 -7.23 -4.03 -14.57
C LEU A 5 -7.44 -4.16 -16.07
N SER A 6 -7.26 -3.07 -16.84
CA SER A 6 -7.41 -3.10 -18.30
C SER A 6 -6.40 -4.03 -18.96
N THR A 7 -5.14 -4.02 -18.48
CA THR A 7 -4.08 -4.93 -18.97
C THR A 7 -4.42 -6.40 -18.68
N VAL A 8 -4.86 -6.70 -17.46
CA VAL A 8 -5.17 -8.09 -17.05
C VAL A 8 -6.44 -8.62 -17.72
N LEU A 9 -7.45 -7.77 -17.89
CA LEU A 9 -8.71 -8.13 -18.56
C LEU A 9 -8.57 -8.15 -20.09
N GLY A 10 -7.51 -7.55 -20.64
CA GLY A 10 -7.34 -7.43 -22.09
C GLY A 10 -8.36 -6.49 -22.74
N ILE A 11 -8.81 -5.46 -22.01
CA ILE A 11 -9.79 -4.47 -22.48
C ILE A 11 -9.14 -3.10 -22.60
N GLU A 12 -9.70 -2.24 -23.46
CA GLU A 12 -9.23 -0.87 -23.62
C GLU A 12 -9.51 -0.03 -22.36
N ALA A 13 -8.52 0.71 -21.86
CA ALA A 13 -8.64 1.50 -20.63
C ALA A 13 -9.82 2.49 -20.66
N GLN A 14 -10.10 3.11 -21.82
CA GLN A 14 -11.23 4.02 -22.02
C GLN A 14 -12.61 3.35 -21.87
N THR A 15 -12.70 2.03 -21.98
CA THR A 15 -13.97 1.28 -21.84
C THR A 15 -14.23 0.82 -20.41
N LEU A 16 -13.23 0.90 -19.54
CA LEU A 16 -13.30 0.46 -18.15
C LEU A 16 -13.81 1.60 -17.24
N GLY A 17 -15.10 1.58 -16.93
CA GLY A 17 -15.69 2.44 -15.90
C GLY A 17 -15.20 2.05 -14.50
N VAL A 18 -15.06 3.05 -13.61
CA VAL A 18 -14.50 2.83 -12.26
C VAL A 18 -15.37 1.93 -11.36
N HIS A 19 -16.67 1.86 -11.65
CA HIS A 19 -17.65 1.03 -10.94
C HIS A 19 -18.03 -0.25 -11.70
N HIS A 20 -17.40 -0.55 -12.83
CA HIS A 20 -17.64 -1.83 -13.51
C HIS A 20 -17.12 -2.97 -12.64
N ASN A 21 -17.95 -3.99 -12.45
CA ASN A 21 -17.57 -5.19 -11.74
C ASN A 21 -16.62 -6.02 -12.61
N PHE A 22 -15.48 -6.38 -12.04
CA PHE A 22 -14.46 -7.23 -12.66
C PHE A 22 -15.03 -8.53 -13.24
N PHE A 23 -15.95 -9.19 -12.53
CA PHE A 23 -16.54 -10.45 -12.97
C PHE A 23 -17.55 -10.25 -14.11
N ASP A 24 -18.28 -9.13 -14.11
CA ASP A 24 -19.20 -8.77 -15.20
C ASP A 24 -18.44 -8.47 -16.50
N LEU A 25 -17.17 -8.05 -16.39
CA LEU A 25 -16.26 -7.83 -17.51
C LEU A 25 -15.56 -9.12 -17.99
N GLY A 26 -15.96 -10.29 -17.48
CA GLY A 26 -15.36 -11.59 -17.84
C GLY A 26 -14.13 -11.97 -17.03
N GLY A 27 -13.84 -11.23 -15.94
CA GLY A 27 -12.76 -11.52 -15.02
C GLY A 27 -12.91 -12.88 -14.31
N HIS A 28 -11.80 -13.60 -14.13
CA HIS A 28 -11.79 -14.89 -13.42
C HIS A 28 -10.58 -15.08 -12.49
N SER A 29 -10.50 -16.21 -11.79
CA SER A 29 -9.52 -16.46 -10.71
C SER A 29 -8.06 -16.24 -11.13
N MET A 30 -7.64 -16.72 -12.30
CA MET A 30 -6.27 -16.49 -12.79
C MET A 30 -5.96 -15.00 -13.02
N GLN A 31 -6.93 -14.22 -13.47
CA GLN A 31 -6.78 -12.76 -13.63
C GLN A 31 -6.79 -12.06 -12.26
N ALA A 32 -7.60 -12.52 -11.31
CA ALA A 32 -7.56 -12.01 -9.94
C ALA A 32 -6.17 -12.24 -9.30
N ILE A 33 -5.57 -13.41 -9.54
CA ILE A 33 -4.18 -13.68 -9.15
C ILE A 33 -3.25 -12.69 -9.87
N GLN A 34 -3.33 -12.53 -11.18
CA GLN A 34 -2.48 -11.58 -11.91
C GLN A 34 -2.60 -10.13 -11.39
N ILE A 35 -3.80 -9.69 -11.01
CA ILE A 35 -4.01 -8.37 -10.38
C ILE A 35 -3.20 -8.27 -9.09
N VAL A 36 -3.30 -9.24 -8.18
CA VAL A 36 -2.52 -9.23 -6.92
C VAL A 36 -1.01 -9.12 -7.19
N TRP A 37 -0.52 -9.85 -8.19
CA TRP A 37 0.90 -9.80 -8.56
C TRP A 37 1.30 -8.44 -9.14
N GLN A 38 0.48 -7.85 -10.01
CA GLN A 38 0.70 -6.53 -10.59
C GLN A 38 0.65 -5.41 -9.54
N LEU A 39 -0.24 -5.52 -8.54
CA LEU A 39 -0.30 -4.58 -7.43
C LEU A 39 0.98 -4.61 -6.60
N ARG A 40 1.50 -5.80 -6.31
CA ARG A 40 2.77 -5.96 -5.62
C ARG A 40 3.93 -5.39 -6.43
N ASP A 41 4.03 -5.76 -7.70
CA ASP A 41 5.15 -5.38 -8.57
C ASP A 41 5.19 -3.88 -8.88
N ARG A 42 4.03 -3.29 -9.22
CA ARG A 42 3.96 -1.90 -9.69
C ARG A 42 3.73 -0.89 -8.57
N LEU A 43 3.04 -1.28 -7.50
CA LEU A 43 2.62 -0.36 -6.44
C LEU A 43 3.22 -0.72 -5.07
N GLY A 44 3.92 -1.84 -4.95
CA GLY A 44 4.49 -2.31 -3.69
C GLY A 44 3.41 -2.64 -2.65
N VAL A 45 2.20 -2.98 -3.09
CA VAL A 45 1.06 -3.31 -2.21
C VAL A 45 0.68 -4.76 -2.40
N GLU A 46 0.69 -5.52 -1.30
CA GLU A 46 0.24 -6.90 -1.27
C GLU A 46 -1.16 -6.97 -0.67
N LEU A 47 -2.13 -7.43 -1.47
CA LEU A 47 -3.51 -7.65 -1.02
C LEU A 47 -3.82 -9.15 -0.97
N PRO A 48 -4.60 -9.61 0.03
CA PRO A 48 -5.15 -10.96 0.00
C PRO A 48 -5.97 -11.19 -1.26
N LEU A 49 -5.85 -12.37 -1.87
CA LEU A 49 -6.65 -12.71 -3.05
C LEU A 49 -8.16 -12.56 -2.80
N ARG A 50 -8.60 -12.89 -1.58
CA ARG A 50 -10.00 -12.71 -1.13
C ARG A 50 -10.50 -11.28 -1.37
N SER A 51 -9.65 -10.27 -1.17
CA SER A 51 -10.03 -8.87 -1.34
C SER A 51 -10.45 -8.54 -2.76
N ILE A 52 -9.92 -9.23 -3.78
CA ILE A 52 -10.35 -9.05 -5.19
C ILE A 52 -11.78 -9.57 -5.41
N PHE A 53 -12.19 -10.60 -4.66
CA PHE A 53 -13.54 -11.16 -4.73
C PHE A 53 -14.55 -10.32 -3.94
N GLU A 54 -14.12 -9.63 -2.89
CA GLU A 54 -14.97 -8.77 -2.06
C GLU A 54 -15.09 -7.35 -2.64
N GLN A 55 -14.01 -6.84 -3.22
CA GLN A 55 -13.90 -5.50 -3.80
C GLN A 55 -13.65 -5.65 -5.30
N THR A 56 -14.74 -5.61 -6.07
CA THR A 56 -14.76 -6.08 -7.45
C THR A 56 -14.62 -4.98 -8.48
N THR A 57 -14.58 -3.72 -8.06
CA THR A 57 -14.50 -2.56 -8.96
C THR A 57 -13.14 -1.87 -8.87
N VAL A 58 -12.80 -1.07 -9.90
CA VAL A 58 -11.55 -0.28 -9.92
C VAL A 58 -11.49 0.66 -8.71
N GLU A 59 -12.59 1.34 -8.39
CA GLU A 59 -12.68 2.27 -7.27
C GLU A 59 -12.40 1.57 -5.94
N GLN A 60 -13.09 0.45 -5.68
CA GLN A 60 -12.93 -0.28 -4.42
C GLN A 60 -11.50 -0.82 -4.26
N LEU A 61 -10.93 -1.38 -5.32
CA LEU A 61 -9.55 -1.86 -5.30
C LEU A 61 -8.55 -0.71 -5.11
N ALA A 62 -8.81 0.47 -5.70
CA ALA A 62 -7.99 1.65 -5.49
C ALA A 62 -8.01 2.09 -4.02
N ASN A 63 -9.18 2.08 -3.38
CA ASN A 63 -9.31 2.42 -1.96
C ASN A 63 -8.51 1.44 -1.08
N LEU A 64 -8.59 0.13 -1.33
CA LEU A 64 -7.77 -0.84 -0.60
C LEU A 64 -6.26 -0.59 -0.74
N VAL A 65 -5.81 -0.20 -1.93
CA VAL A 65 -4.41 0.15 -2.18
C VAL A 65 -4.01 1.40 -1.41
N ILE A 66 -4.86 2.43 -1.41
CA ILE A 66 -4.63 3.67 -0.67
C ILE A 66 -4.55 3.39 0.84
N ASP A 67 -5.50 2.64 1.38
CA ASP A 67 -5.54 2.27 2.79
C ASP A 67 -4.26 1.51 3.20
N ALA A 68 -3.82 0.56 2.38
CA ALA A 68 -2.59 -0.19 2.62
C ALA A 68 -1.33 0.70 2.57
N GLN A 69 -1.29 1.68 1.67
CA GLN A 69 -0.16 2.62 1.58
C GLN A 69 -0.13 3.59 2.77
N LEU A 70 -1.29 4.10 3.20
CA LEU A 70 -1.41 4.95 4.37
C LEU A 70 -0.95 4.22 5.64
N ALA A 71 -1.38 2.97 5.82
CA ALA A 71 -0.94 2.15 6.95
C ALA A 71 0.58 1.94 6.99
N ARG A 72 1.26 1.87 5.83
CA ARG A 72 2.71 1.78 5.75
C ARG A 72 3.40 3.09 6.14
N ILE A 73 2.86 4.23 5.69
CA ILE A 73 3.40 5.57 6.03
C ILE A 73 3.37 5.78 7.55
N ASP A 74 2.29 5.39 8.22
CA ASP A 74 2.18 5.52 9.68
C ASP A 74 3.26 4.72 10.41
N ALA A 75 3.58 3.51 9.93
CA ALA A 75 4.62 2.67 10.52
C ALA A 75 6.02 3.25 10.32
N GLU A 76 6.35 3.70 9.09
CA GLU A 76 7.64 4.31 8.78
C GLU A 76 7.84 5.65 9.50
N MET A 77 6.79 6.47 9.59
CA MET A 77 6.81 7.73 10.34
C MET A 77 7.04 7.47 11.83
N LEU A 78 6.36 6.49 12.42
CA LEU A 78 6.55 6.15 13.83
C LEU A 78 7.98 5.67 14.09
N ASP A 79 8.54 4.83 13.23
CA ASP A 79 9.92 4.36 13.33
C ASP A 79 10.94 5.51 13.23
N ALA A 80 10.71 6.44 12.30
CA ALA A 80 11.52 7.65 12.15
C ALA A 80 11.43 8.56 13.39
N LEU A 81 10.25 8.71 13.98
CA LEU A 81 10.05 9.49 15.21
C LEU A 81 10.71 8.81 16.42
N LEU A 82 10.59 7.49 16.57
CA LEU A 82 11.26 6.73 17.63
C LEU A 82 12.77 6.87 17.55
N THR A 83 13.34 6.77 16.34
CA THR A 83 14.77 7.00 16.10
C THR A 83 15.21 8.40 16.54
N GLN A 84 14.40 9.43 16.28
CA GLN A 84 14.70 10.80 16.73
C GLN A 84 14.68 10.93 18.26
N VAL A 85 13.72 10.31 18.95
CA VAL A 85 13.64 10.32 20.42
C VAL A 85 14.85 9.62 21.05
N GLU A 86 15.29 8.49 20.49
CA GLU A 86 16.51 7.80 20.93
C GLU A 86 17.77 8.66 20.75
N GLN A 87 17.88 9.40 19.65
CA GLN A 87 19.02 10.30 19.39
C GLN A 87 19.05 11.51 20.36
N ILE A 88 17.88 12.04 20.74
CA ILE A 88 17.79 13.14 21.72
C ILE A 88 18.28 12.67 23.10
N THR A 89 17.84 11.50 23.56
CA THR A 89 18.22 10.96 24.87
C THR A 89 19.71 10.59 24.97
N ALA A 90 20.34 10.12 23.88
CA ALA A 90 21.79 9.85 23.85
C ALA A 90 22.65 11.12 24.01
N THR A 91 22.13 12.28 23.60
CA THR A 91 22.86 13.56 23.63
C THR A 91 22.85 14.21 25.02
N GLU A 92 21.81 13.96 25.84
CA GLU A 92 21.69 14.53 27.19
C GLU A 92 22.62 13.88 28.23
N THR A 93 22.92 12.58 28.10
CA THR A 93 23.74 11.84 29.07
C THR A 93 25.21 12.29 29.10
N GLN A 94 25.76 12.76 27.97
CA GLN A 94 27.17 13.17 27.87
C GLN A 94 27.41 14.61 28.39
N ALA A 95 26.38 15.46 28.36
CA ALA A 95 26.44 16.81 28.94
C ALA A 95 26.36 16.79 30.48
N ALA A 96 25.58 15.86 31.07
CA ALA A 96 25.42 15.76 32.52
C ALA A 96 26.69 15.24 33.25
N VAL A 97 27.46 14.33 32.65
CA VAL A 97 28.68 13.77 33.26
C VAL A 97 29.84 14.79 33.28
N GLY A 98 29.88 15.72 32.32
CA GLY A 98 30.89 16.78 32.27
C GLY A 98 30.73 17.89 33.32
N MET A 99 29.53 18.06 33.88
CA MET A 99 29.21 19.15 34.82
C MET A 99 29.38 18.76 36.29
N VAL A 100 29.47 17.46 36.62
CA VAL A 100 29.64 16.96 38.01
C VAL A 100 31.12 16.79 38.41
N THR A 101 32.06 16.86 37.46
CA THR A 101 33.51 16.68 37.72
C THR A 101 34.30 18.00 37.81
N LYS A 102 33.64 19.13 38.13
CA LYS A 102 34.32 20.42 38.31
C LYS A 102 34.04 21.04 39.67
#